data_AF-A0A2D8MRE4-F1
#
_entry.id   AF-A0A2D8MRE4-F1
#
_cell.length_a   1.000
_cell.length_b   1.000
_cell.length_c   1.000
_cell.angle_alpha   90.00
_cell.angle_beta   90.00
_cell.angle_gamma   90.00
#
_symmetry.space_group_name_H-M   'P 1'
#
loop_
_entity.id
_entity.type
_entity.pdbx_description
1 polymer ?
#
loop_
_entity_poly.entity_id
_entity_poly.type
_entity_poly.pdbx_seq_one_letter_code
_entity_poly.pdbx_strand_id
1 'polypeptide(L)'
;MNSITQNFRSKLFAGVATLLPLYLTFFVIKFLFVTLEEMSDPLLKRFNLDIPGLGIILTVLLIYILGFLVTNFLGRKIFNLGERIVKKVPIVNMIYTTLKQITDTFTKGSTDAFEGAVYIQYPRQGLWTMAFISGESKTKDGVPYYHLFVPTTPNPTSGFFLMIPQADTVATGMSVEDGLKTIISGGLLAPDENPLP
;
A
#
# COMPACT_ATOMS: atom_id res chain seq x y z
N MET A 1 16.18 -35.92 -21.61
CA MET A 1 16.55 -35.24 -20.36
C MET A 1 16.03 -36.09 -19.20
N ASN A 2 16.89 -36.61 -18.33
CA ASN A 2 16.57 -37.76 -17.46
C ASN A 2 15.50 -37.43 -16.40
N SER A 3 14.50 -38.30 -16.25
CA SER A 3 13.40 -38.21 -15.27
C SER A 3 13.89 -37.92 -13.83
N ILE A 4 15.04 -38.45 -13.44
CA ILE A 4 15.67 -38.22 -12.13
C ILE A 4 16.08 -36.74 -11.95
N THR A 5 16.73 -36.13 -12.95
CA THR A 5 17.13 -34.72 -12.91
C THR A 5 15.93 -33.77 -12.91
N GLN A 6 14.82 -34.16 -13.55
CA GLN A 6 13.58 -33.39 -13.55
C GLN A 6 12.88 -33.43 -12.18
N ASN A 7 12.80 -34.62 -11.57
CA ASN A 7 12.24 -34.80 -10.23
C ASN A 7 13.07 -34.09 -9.15
N PHE A 8 14.40 -34.13 -9.23
CA PHE A 8 15.28 -33.44 -8.30
C PHE A 8 15.11 -31.92 -8.38
N ARG A 9 15.12 -31.35 -9.60
CA ARG A 9 14.89 -29.91 -9.81
C ARG A 9 13.52 -29.48 -9.28
N SER A 10 12.45 -30.22 -9.61
CA SER A 10 11.09 -29.89 -9.16
C SER A 10 10.98 -29.86 -7.63
N LYS A 11 11.62 -30.80 -6.92
CA LYS A 11 11.61 -30.85 -5.46
C LYS A 11 12.43 -29.72 -4.83
N LEU A 12 13.58 -29.38 -5.42
CA LEU A 12 14.37 -28.21 -4.99
C LEU A 12 13.60 -26.90 -5.17
N PHE A 13 12.96 -26.70 -6.33
CA PHE A 13 12.14 -25.51 -6.59
C PHE A 13 10.95 -25.43 -5.63
N ALA A 14 10.26 -26.54 -5.36
CA ALA A 14 9.20 -26.56 -4.36
C ALA A 14 9.72 -26.18 -2.97
N GLY A 15 10.86 -26.75 -2.55
CA GLY A 15 11.49 -26.41 -1.27
C GLY A 15 11.89 -24.93 -1.16
N VAL A 16 12.52 -24.38 -2.20
CA VAL A 16 12.87 -22.95 -2.25
C VAL A 16 11.60 -22.08 -2.25
N ALA A 17 10.60 -22.41 -3.07
CA ALA A 17 9.35 -21.66 -3.15
C ALA A 17 8.59 -21.66 -1.81
N THR A 18 8.65 -22.75 -1.05
CA THR A 18 8.04 -22.82 0.30
C THR A 18 8.86 -22.06 1.34
N LEU A 19 10.20 -22.11 1.28
CA LEU A 19 11.07 -21.41 2.25
C LEU A 19 11.20 -19.91 1.96
N LEU A 20 11.04 -19.48 0.71
CA LEU A 20 11.26 -18.11 0.29
C LEU A 20 10.36 -17.12 1.04
N PRO A 21 9.03 -17.31 1.17
CA PRO A 21 8.18 -16.42 1.96
C PRO A 21 8.60 -16.35 3.44
N LEU A 22 8.97 -17.49 4.04
CA LEU A 22 9.40 -17.55 5.44
C LEU A 22 10.73 -16.81 5.66
N TYR A 23 11.70 -17.03 4.77
CA TYR A 23 12.98 -16.33 4.80
C TYR A 23 12.80 -14.83 4.58
N LEU A 24 11.98 -14.42 3.61
CA LEU A 24 11.67 -13.01 3.37
C LEU A 24 11.01 -12.37 4.59
N THR A 25 10.06 -13.07 5.23
CA THR A 25 9.42 -12.58 6.46
C THR A 25 10.44 -12.39 7.58
N PHE A 26 11.29 -13.39 7.82
CA PHE A 26 12.35 -13.30 8.81
C PHE A 26 13.34 -12.17 8.50
N PHE A 27 13.72 -12.01 7.22
CA PHE A 27 14.63 -10.96 6.78
C PHE A 27 14.04 -9.57 7.02
N VAL A 28 12.77 -9.35 6.66
CA VAL A 28 12.07 -8.08 6.89
C VAL A 28 11.98 -7.77 8.38
N ILE A 29 11.59 -8.74 9.21
CA ILE A 29 11.53 -8.56 10.66
C ILE A 29 12.92 -8.22 11.21
N LYS A 30 13.96 -8.98 10.84
CA LYS A 30 15.33 -8.71 11.28
C LYS A 30 15.81 -7.33 10.86
N PHE A 31 15.57 -6.95 9.60
CA PHE A 31 15.93 -5.64 9.07
C PHE A 31 15.29 -4.51 9.90
N LEU A 32 13.99 -4.63 10.22
CA LEU A 32 13.30 -3.67 11.07
C LEU A 32 13.90 -3.63 12.48
N PHE A 33 14.09 -4.78 13.13
CA PHE A 33 14.64 -4.85 14.49
C PHE A 33 16.03 -4.20 14.59
N VAL A 34 16.96 -4.60 13.71
CA VAL A 34 18.33 -4.08 13.71
C VAL A 34 18.37 -2.59 13.42
N THR A 35 17.59 -2.12 12.44
CA THR A 35 17.55 -0.68 12.11
C THR A 35 17.05 0.14 13.30
N LEU A 36 16.02 -0.34 14.01
CA LEU A 36 15.47 0.35 15.17
C LEU A 36 16.42 0.33 16.38
N GLU A 37 17.09 -0.80 16.62
CA GLU A 37 18.14 -0.90 17.65
C GLU A 37 19.30 0.04 17.35
N GLU A 38 19.85 0.04 16.13
CA GLU A 38 20.94 0.93 15.73
C GLU A 38 20.60 2.43 15.88
N MET A 39 19.34 2.83 15.61
CA MET A 39 18.89 4.21 15.80
C MET A 39 18.80 4.64 17.28
N SER A 40 18.50 3.70 18.18
CA SER A 40 18.28 3.96 19.60
C SER A 40 19.50 3.67 20.48
N ASP A 41 20.40 2.83 20.01
CA ASP A 41 21.67 2.43 20.63
C ASP A 41 22.51 3.62 21.15
N PRO A 42 22.71 4.72 20.40
CA PRO A 42 23.48 5.87 20.88
C PRO A 42 22.87 6.52 22.12
N LEU A 43 21.54 6.52 22.22
CA LEU A 43 20.81 7.06 23.36
C LEU A 43 20.88 6.08 24.54
N LEU A 44 20.67 4.79 24.30
CA LEU A 44 20.71 3.74 25.32
C LEU A 44 22.08 3.61 25.99
N LYS A 45 23.16 3.64 25.20
CA LYS A 45 24.54 3.61 25.69
C LYS A 45 24.87 4.80 26.58
N ARG A 46 24.28 5.98 26.35
CA ARG A 46 24.44 7.16 27.22
C ARG A 46 23.86 6.93 28.62
N PHE A 47 22.83 6.09 28.75
CA PHE A 47 22.20 5.75 30.02
C PHE A 47 22.65 4.40 30.59
N ASN A 48 23.64 3.74 29.96
CA ASN A 48 24.19 2.45 30.37
C ASN A 48 23.12 1.34 30.47
N LEU A 49 22.13 1.39 29.58
CA LEU A 49 21.06 0.41 29.46
C LEU A 49 21.35 -0.52 28.29
N ASP A 50 21.48 -1.83 28.55
CA ASP A 50 21.72 -2.87 27.55
C ASP A 50 20.64 -3.95 27.67
N ILE A 51 19.42 -3.58 27.30
CA ILE A 51 18.24 -4.45 27.36
C ILE A 51 17.83 -4.77 25.91
N PRO A 52 17.90 -6.04 25.48
CA PRO A 52 17.48 -6.44 24.14
C PRO A 52 16.03 -6.03 23.84
N GLY A 53 15.76 -5.47 22.66
CA GLY A 53 14.43 -5.02 22.25
C GLY A 53 13.95 -3.68 22.84
N LEU A 54 14.70 -3.07 23.77
CA LEU A 54 14.38 -1.74 24.32
C LEU A 54 14.39 -0.65 23.23
N GLY A 55 15.22 -0.83 22.19
CA GLY A 55 15.30 0.07 21.06
C GLY A 55 14.00 0.21 20.26
N ILE A 56 13.22 -0.87 20.18
CA ILE A 56 11.91 -0.86 19.53
C ILE A 56 10.92 -0.04 20.36
N ILE A 57 10.87 -0.29 21.67
CA ILE A 57 10.00 0.45 22.60
C ILE A 57 10.33 1.94 22.53
N LEU A 58 11.62 2.28 22.53
CA LEU A 58 12.09 3.66 22.39
C LEU A 58 11.70 4.29 21.06
N THR A 59 11.82 3.55 19.95
CA THR A 59 11.44 4.07 18.64
C THR A 59 9.93 4.28 18.55
N VAL A 60 9.12 3.33 19.01
CA VAL A 60 7.65 3.48 19.08
C VAL A 60 7.28 4.67 19.95
N LEU A 61 7.93 4.82 21.10
CA LEU A 61 7.73 5.96 22.00
C LEU A 61 8.11 7.28 21.33
N LEU A 62 9.23 7.33 20.60
CA LEU A 62 9.69 8.52 19.89
C LEU A 62 8.71 8.90 18.76
N ILE A 63 8.24 7.93 17.98
CA ILE A 63 7.21 8.13 16.95
C ILE A 63 5.92 8.65 17.60
N TYR A 64 5.50 8.08 18.73
CA TYR A 64 4.33 8.53 19.47
C TYR A 64 4.49 9.98 19.97
N ILE A 65 5.64 10.32 20.56
CA ILE A 65 5.94 11.68 21.03
C ILE A 65 5.95 12.65 19.85
N LEU A 66 6.56 12.31 18.71
CA LEU A 66 6.51 13.12 17.51
C LEU A 66 5.07 13.33 17.03
N GLY A 67 4.27 12.26 16.98
CA GLY A 67 2.85 12.33 16.63
C GLY A 67 2.08 13.27 17.57
N PHE A 68 2.27 13.11 18.88
CA PHE A 68 1.68 13.95 19.91
C PHE A 68 2.10 15.43 19.77
N LEU A 69 3.36 15.70 19.47
CA LEU A 69 3.84 17.07 19.26
C LEU A 69 3.17 17.67 18.02
N VAL A 70 3.13 16.97 16.89
CA VAL A 70 2.58 17.48 15.62
C VAL A 70 1.05 17.63 15.65
N THR A 71 0.32 16.89 16.48
CA THR A 71 -1.13 17.05 16.64
C THR A 71 -1.50 18.29 17.46
N ASN A 72 -0.59 18.81 18.29
CA ASN A 72 -0.80 20.05 19.04
C ASN A 72 -0.60 21.31 18.16
N PHE A 73 -1.30 22.40 18.48
CA PHE A 73 -1.26 23.66 17.69
C PHE A 73 0.16 24.19 17.47
N LEU A 74 0.98 24.20 18.53
CA LEU A 74 2.35 24.70 18.46
C LEU A 74 3.25 23.79 17.60
N GLY A 75 3.16 22.47 17.79
CA GLY A 75 3.97 21.53 17.01
C GLY A 75 3.56 21.46 15.55
N ARG A 76 2.26 21.61 15.23
CA ARG A 76 1.81 21.78 13.84
C ARG A 76 2.42 23.02 13.18
N LYS A 77 2.54 24.13 13.91
CA LYS A 77 3.17 25.36 13.40
C LYS A 77 4.67 25.19 13.14
N ILE A 78 5.38 24.53 14.06
CA ILE A 78 6.82 24.20 13.93
C ILE A 78 7.05 23.24 12.76
N PHE A 79 6.25 22.18 12.67
CA PHE A 79 6.31 21.19 11.60
C PHE A 79 6.14 21.85 10.22
N ASN A 80 5.10 22.68 10.06
CA ASN A 80 4.85 23.42 8.82
C ASN A 80 6.00 24.37 8.44
N LEU A 81 6.70 24.96 9.42
CA LEU A 81 7.86 25.80 9.18
C LEU A 81 9.03 24.98 8.63
N GLY A 82 9.32 23.82 9.25
CA GLY A 82 10.34 22.89 8.77
C GLY A 82 10.04 22.42 7.35
N GLU A 83 8.77 22.13 7.07
CA GLU A 83 8.33 21.72 5.74
C GLU A 83 8.57 22.80 4.67
N ARG A 84 8.37 24.07 5.02
CA ARG A 84 8.70 25.20 4.12
C ARG A 84 10.19 25.30 3.84
N ILE A 85 11.05 24.89 4.78
CA ILE A 85 12.50 24.88 4.57
C ILE A 85 12.88 23.76 3.60
N VAL A 86 12.36 22.55 3.81
CA VAL A 86 12.60 21.41 2.92
C VAL A 86 12.17 21.71 1.48
N LYS A 87 11.01 22.36 1.31
CA LYS A 87 10.48 22.74 -0.01
C LYS A 87 11.33 23.77 -0.77
N LYS A 88 12.26 24.46 -0.11
CA LYS A 88 13.17 25.44 -0.76
C LYS A 88 14.41 24.79 -1.37
N VAL A 89 14.75 23.56 -0.99
CA VAL A 89 15.94 22.89 -1.52
C VAL A 89 15.55 22.19 -2.83
N PRO A 90 16.12 22.59 -3.99
CA PRO A 90 15.84 21.95 -5.27
C PRO A 90 16.20 20.46 -5.21
N ILE A 91 15.48 19.62 -5.98
CA ILE A 91 15.54 18.14 -5.95
C ILE A 91 14.95 17.53 -4.67
N VAL A 92 15.39 17.97 -3.48
CA VAL A 92 14.87 17.47 -2.18
C VAL A 92 13.38 17.75 -2.05
N ASN A 93 12.93 18.95 -2.46
CA ASN A 93 11.51 19.28 -2.52
C ASN A 93 10.72 18.24 -3.32
N MET A 94 11.17 17.90 -4.53
CA MET A 94 10.49 16.95 -5.42
C MET A 94 10.32 15.60 -4.71
N ILE A 95 11.42 15.02 -4.21
CA ILE A 95 11.41 13.73 -3.52
C ILE A 95 10.49 13.77 -2.29
N TYR A 96 10.64 14.81 -1.44
CA TYR A 96 9.86 14.96 -0.23
C TYR A 96 8.37 15.14 -0.51
N THR A 97 7.99 15.99 -1.49
CA THR A 97 6.58 16.21 -1.82
C THR A 97 5.92 15.00 -2.45
N THR A 98 6.64 14.25 -3.30
CA THR A 98 6.12 13.01 -3.91
C THR A 98 5.93 11.95 -2.85
N LEU A 99 6.92 11.71 -1.98
CA LEU A 99 6.79 10.78 -0.87
C LEU A 99 5.66 11.19 0.08
N LYS A 100 5.56 12.48 0.41
CA LYS A 100 4.50 12.99 1.26
C LYS A 100 3.11 12.81 0.63
N GLN A 101 2.95 13.06 -0.66
CA GLN A 101 1.68 12.81 -1.36
C GLN A 101 1.30 11.33 -1.33
N ILE A 102 2.25 10.44 -1.60
CA ILE A 102 2.03 8.99 -1.50
C ILE A 102 1.60 8.64 -0.07
N THR A 103 2.37 9.04 0.94
CA THR A 103 2.05 8.75 2.34
C THR A 103 0.71 9.37 2.77
N ASP A 104 0.38 10.60 2.38
CA ASP A 104 -0.89 11.25 2.70
C ASP A 104 -2.08 10.50 2.06
N THR A 105 -1.91 9.93 0.87
CA THR A 105 -2.92 9.08 0.21
C THR A 105 -3.08 7.75 0.95
N PHE A 106 -1.99 7.10 1.36
CA PHE A 106 -2.05 5.82 2.07
C PHE A 106 -2.47 5.92 3.54
N THR A 107 -2.09 6.99 4.25
CA THR A 107 -2.46 7.22 5.67
C THR A 107 -3.88 7.73 5.84
N LYS A 108 -4.46 8.32 4.79
CA LYS A 108 -5.91 8.50 4.67
C LYS A 108 -6.63 7.22 4.20
N GLY A 109 -5.88 6.13 4.09
CA GLY A 109 -6.27 4.76 3.80
C GLY A 109 -6.47 4.54 2.32
N SER A 110 -5.71 3.69 1.64
CA SER A 110 -6.13 3.24 0.29
C SER A 110 -7.30 2.25 0.39
N THR A 111 -7.43 1.50 1.48
CA THR A 111 -8.57 0.62 1.76
C THR A 111 -9.76 1.34 2.37
N ASP A 112 -9.55 2.43 3.11
CA ASP A 112 -10.63 3.33 3.58
C ASP A 112 -10.97 4.45 2.56
N ALA A 113 -10.07 4.81 1.64
CA ALA A 113 -10.34 5.78 0.57
C ALA A 113 -11.08 5.17 -0.61
N PHE A 114 -11.06 3.84 -0.74
CA PHE A 114 -11.93 3.16 -1.68
C PHE A 114 -13.18 2.67 -0.96
N GLU A 115 -14.34 3.17 -1.36
CA GLU A 115 -15.64 2.81 -0.79
C GLU A 115 -16.08 1.39 -1.18
N GLY A 116 -15.52 0.85 -2.26
CA GLY A 116 -15.83 -0.51 -2.73
C GLY A 116 -15.12 -0.89 -4.02
N ALA A 117 -15.35 -2.13 -4.47
CA ALA A 117 -14.82 -2.68 -5.72
C ALA A 117 -15.97 -3.03 -6.68
N VAL A 118 -15.84 -2.61 -7.94
CA VAL A 118 -16.81 -2.83 -9.01
C VAL A 118 -16.15 -3.39 -10.26
N TYR A 119 -16.92 -4.09 -11.08
CA TYR A 119 -16.56 -4.44 -12.44
C TYR A 119 -17.13 -3.42 -13.41
N ILE A 120 -16.32 -3.07 -14.42
CA ILE A 120 -16.70 -2.15 -15.49
C ILE A 120 -16.23 -2.69 -16.83
N GLN A 121 -16.91 -2.29 -17.91
CA GLN A 121 -16.45 -2.60 -19.25
C GLN A 121 -15.45 -1.54 -19.73
N TYR A 122 -14.17 -1.90 -19.81
CA TYR A 122 -13.07 -1.01 -20.19
C TYR A 122 -11.91 -1.79 -20.82
N PRO A 123 -11.31 -1.31 -21.93
CA PRO A 123 -11.58 -0.04 -22.61
C PRO A 123 -12.69 -0.14 -23.68
N ARG A 124 -13.34 -1.29 -23.82
CA ARG A 124 -14.44 -1.50 -24.77
C ARG A 124 -15.54 -2.39 -24.19
N GLN A 125 -16.71 -2.33 -24.82
CA GLN A 125 -17.82 -3.23 -24.52
C GLN A 125 -17.41 -4.71 -24.69
N GLY A 126 -17.87 -5.57 -23.77
CA GLY A 126 -17.53 -6.99 -23.67
C GLY A 126 -16.17 -7.31 -23.06
N LEU A 127 -15.40 -6.30 -22.62
CA LEU A 127 -14.12 -6.51 -21.93
C LEU A 127 -14.17 -5.89 -20.55
N TRP A 128 -14.02 -6.71 -19.53
CA TRP A 128 -14.24 -6.31 -18.14
C TRP A 128 -12.94 -6.15 -17.38
N THR A 129 -12.93 -5.17 -16.48
CA THR A 129 -11.87 -4.99 -15.50
C THR A 129 -12.48 -4.67 -14.15
N MET A 130 -11.74 -4.98 -13.09
CA MET A 130 -12.06 -4.49 -11.75
C MET A 130 -11.56 -3.05 -11.59
N ALA A 131 -12.33 -2.26 -10.86
CA ALA A 131 -12.02 -0.89 -10.50
C ALA A 131 -12.47 -0.61 -9.06
N PHE A 132 -11.86 0.39 -8.44
CA PHE A 132 -12.12 0.74 -7.03
C PHE A 132 -12.78 2.12 -6.95
N ILE A 133 -13.88 2.21 -6.21
CA ILE A 133 -14.66 3.43 -6.05
C ILE A 133 -13.89 4.39 -5.13
N SER A 134 -13.35 5.47 -5.67
CA SER A 134 -12.65 6.52 -4.90
C SER A 134 -13.56 7.68 -4.51
N GLY A 135 -14.83 7.65 -4.90
CA GLY A 135 -15.83 8.66 -4.58
C GLY A 135 -16.99 8.68 -5.56
N GLU A 136 -17.89 9.65 -5.35
CA GLU A 136 -19.11 9.81 -6.15
C GLU A 136 -19.33 11.28 -6.56
N SER A 137 -20.07 11.47 -7.66
CA SER A 137 -20.55 12.79 -8.06
C SER A 137 -21.90 12.68 -8.77
N LYS A 138 -22.55 13.83 -9.03
CA LYS A 138 -23.77 13.89 -9.82
C LYS A 138 -23.62 14.91 -10.95
N THR A 139 -24.21 14.63 -12.11
CA THR A 139 -24.32 15.61 -13.19
C THR A 139 -25.26 16.75 -12.78
N LYS A 140 -25.32 17.82 -13.60
CA LYS A 140 -26.27 18.93 -13.37
C LYS A 140 -27.73 18.45 -13.33
N ASP A 141 -28.04 17.39 -14.07
CA ASP A 141 -29.37 16.77 -14.13
C ASP A 141 -29.59 15.72 -13.03
N GLY A 142 -28.64 15.57 -12.11
CA GLY A 142 -28.74 14.68 -10.94
C GLY A 142 -28.35 13.22 -11.19
N VAL A 143 -27.83 12.87 -12.37
CA VAL A 143 -27.41 11.50 -12.68
C VAL A 143 -26.17 11.14 -11.86
N PRO A 144 -26.18 10.05 -11.07
CA PRO A 144 -25.07 9.69 -10.21
C PRO A 144 -23.95 8.98 -10.99
N TYR A 145 -22.71 9.31 -10.64
CA TYR A 145 -21.48 8.82 -11.25
C TYR A 145 -20.53 8.32 -10.18
N TYR A 146 -19.86 7.20 -10.45
CA TYR A 146 -18.71 6.77 -9.67
C TYR A 146 -17.42 7.40 -10.20
N HIS A 147 -16.53 7.74 -9.28
CA HIS A 147 -15.13 8.03 -9.52
C HIS A 147 -14.35 6.74 -9.28
N LEU A 148 -13.69 6.24 -10.31
CA LEU A 148 -13.08 4.93 -10.28
C LEU A 148 -11.57 5.02 -10.52
N PHE A 149 -10.81 4.31 -9.71
CA PHE A 149 -9.42 3.99 -9.98
C PHE A 149 -9.33 2.60 -10.63
N VAL A 150 -8.82 2.56 -11.86
CA VAL A 150 -8.53 1.32 -12.59
C VAL A 150 -7.02 1.05 -12.52
N PRO A 151 -6.55 0.16 -11.63
CA PRO A 151 -5.12 -0.06 -11.43
C PRO A 151 -4.48 -0.84 -12.59
N THR A 152 -3.17 -0.71 -12.71
CA THR A 152 -2.34 -1.61 -13.52
C THR A 152 -1.97 -2.88 -12.76
N THR A 153 -1.94 -4.00 -13.48
CA THR A 153 -1.52 -5.32 -12.97
C THR A 153 -0.06 -5.61 -13.34
N PRO A 154 0.77 -6.21 -12.46
CA PRO A 154 0.50 -6.59 -11.06
C PRO A 154 0.77 -5.47 -10.05
N ASN A 155 1.27 -4.31 -10.49
CA ASN A 155 1.67 -3.22 -9.61
C ASN A 155 0.62 -2.09 -9.65
N PRO A 156 -0.29 -1.98 -8.65
CA PRO A 156 -1.41 -1.03 -8.65
C PRO A 156 -1.00 0.38 -8.23
N THR A 157 0.27 0.74 -8.36
CA THR A 157 0.79 2.10 -8.07
C THR A 157 0.48 3.10 -9.18
N SER A 158 0.09 2.60 -10.35
CA SER A 158 -0.42 3.40 -11.46
C SER A 158 -1.77 2.88 -11.94
N GLY A 159 -2.47 3.69 -12.73
CA GLY A 159 -3.77 3.34 -13.25
C GLY A 159 -4.45 4.51 -13.95
N PHE A 160 -5.72 4.32 -14.27
CA PHE A 160 -6.56 5.35 -14.86
C PHE A 160 -7.58 5.83 -13.83
N PHE A 161 -7.87 7.13 -13.88
CA PHE A 161 -9.03 7.71 -13.23
C PHE A 161 -10.16 7.81 -14.23
N LEU A 162 -11.30 7.20 -13.92
CA LEU A 162 -12.49 7.21 -14.75
C LEU A 162 -13.70 7.76 -13.98
N MET A 163 -14.60 8.44 -14.69
CA MET A 163 -15.92 8.81 -14.19
C MET A 163 -16.96 8.16 -15.08
N ILE A 164 -17.79 7.29 -14.52
CA ILE A 164 -18.84 6.58 -15.28
C ILE A 164 -20.17 6.59 -14.51
N PRO A 165 -21.33 6.48 -15.20
CA PRO A 165 -22.61 6.35 -14.55
C PRO A 165 -22.61 5.15 -13.60
N GLN A 166 -23.22 5.30 -12.41
CA GLN A 166 -23.31 4.17 -11.47
C GLN A 166 -24.04 2.95 -12.07
N ALA A 167 -24.98 3.20 -12.99
CA ALA A 167 -25.73 2.17 -13.70
C ALA A 167 -24.87 1.29 -14.63
N ASP A 168 -23.69 1.75 -15.03
CA ASP A 168 -22.78 1.02 -15.92
C ASP A 168 -21.76 0.16 -15.13
N THR A 169 -22.00 -0.05 -13.84
CA THR A 169 -21.14 -0.83 -12.96
C THR A 169 -21.82 -2.08 -12.43
N VAL A 170 -21.02 -3.12 -12.20
CA VAL A 170 -21.48 -4.37 -11.57
C VAL A 170 -20.74 -4.53 -10.25
N ALA A 171 -21.46 -4.69 -9.15
CA ALA A 171 -20.83 -4.92 -7.85
C ALA A 171 -20.03 -6.23 -7.86
N THR A 172 -18.79 -6.20 -7.37
CA THR A 172 -17.95 -7.41 -7.32
C THR A 172 -18.37 -8.38 -6.24
N GLY A 173 -19.01 -7.89 -5.17
CA GLY A 173 -19.24 -8.63 -3.93
C GLY A 173 -17.98 -8.87 -3.09
N MET A 174 -16.81 -8.40 -3.54
CA MET A 174 -15.54 -8.56 -2.85
C MET A 174 -15.24 -7.40 -1.92
N SER A 175 -14.40 -7.66 -0.92
CA SER A 175 -13.71 -6.59 -0.22
C SER A 175 -12.73 -5.90 -1.16
N VAL A 176 -12.43 -4.61 -0.91
CA VAL A 176 -11.37 -3.87 -1.63
C VAL A 176 -10.03 -4.63 -1.53
N GLU A 177 -9.75 -5.25 -0.39
CA GLU A 177 -8.53 -6.03 -0.16
C GLU A 177 -8.45 -7.24 -1.10
N ASP A 178 -9.52 -8.03 -1.22
CA ASP A 178 -9.54 -9.21 -2.08
C ASP A 178 -9.50 -8.84 -3.57
N GLY A 179 -10.13 -7.73 -3.93
CA GLY A 179 -9.99 -7.15 -5.25
C GLY A 179 -8.54 -6.77 -5.57
N LEU A 180 -7.86 -6.08 -4.65
CA LEU A 180 -6.45 -5.70 -4.82
C LEU A 180 -5.54 -6.94 -4.91
N LYS A 181 -5.77 -7.97 -4.09
CA LYS A 181 -5.05 -9.26 -4.21
C LYS A 181 -5.23 -9.89 -5.59
N THR A 182 -6.44 -9.84 -6.13
CA THR A 182 -6.74 -10.35 -7.48
C THR A 182 -5.93 -9.60 -8.54
N ILE A 183 -5.93 -8.26 -8.50
CA ILE A 183 -5.14 -7.41 -9.40
C ILE A 183 -3.64 -7.67 -9.25
N ILE A 184 -3.11 -7.67 -8.02
CA ILE A 184 -1.68 -7.85 -7.75
C ILE A 184 -1.19 -9.23 -8.19
N SER A 185 -2.00 -10.27 -8.00
CA SER A 185 -1.66 -11.63 -8.41
C SER A 185 -1.75 -11.87 -9.92
N GLY A 186 -2.18 -10.88 -10.71
CA GLY A 186 -2.40 -11.09 -12.14
C GLY A 186 -3.63 -11.93 -12.46
N GLY A 187 -4.60 -11.99 -11.55
CA GLY A 187 -5.79 -12.84 -11.66
C GLY A 187 -5.61 -14.26 -11.15
N LEU A 188 -4.42 -14.64 -10.66
CA LEU A 188 -4.19 -15.99 -10.10
C LEU A 188 -4.98 -16.26 -8.83
N LEU A 189 -5.40 -15.21 -8.12
CA LEU A 189 -6.23 -15.28 -6.92
C LEU A 189 -7.68 -14.81 -7.18
N ALA A 190 -8.09 -14.72 -8.45
CA ALA A 190 -9.48 -14.44 -8.79
C ALA A 190 -10.41 -15.58 -8.33
N PRO A 191 -11.69 -15.30 -8.04
CA PRO A 191 -12.66 -16.35 -7.73
C PRO A 191 -12.85 -17.28 -8.93
N ASP A 192 -13.15 -18.55 -8.65
CA ASP A 192 -13.38 -19.57 -9.67
C ASP A 192 -14.62 -19.26 -10.54
N GLU A 193 -15.63 -18.63 -9.94
CA GLU A 193 -16.82 -18.15 -10.63
C GLU A 193 -16.76 -16.63 -10.82
N ASN A 194 -16.95 -16.19 -12.06
CA ASN A 194 -16.95 -14.79 -12.41
C ASN A 194 -18.41 -14.26 -12.38
N PRO A 195 -18.75 -13.27 -11.53
CA PRO A 195 -20.14 -12.77 -11.38
C PRO A 195 -20.58 -11.83 -12.52
N LEU A 196 -19.84 -11.82 -13.63
CA LEU A 196 -20.14 -10.98 -14.79
C LEU A 196 -21.27 -11.61 -15.63
N PRO A 197 -22.14 -10.78 -16.23
CA PRO A 197 -23.18 -11.24 -17.15
C PRO A 197 -22.62 -11.77 -18.49
#